data_AF-A0A0S2W6R6-F1
#
_entry.id   AF-A0A0S2W6R6-F1
#
_cell.length_a   1.000
_cell.length_b   1.000
_cell.length_c   1.000
_cell.angle_alpha   90.00
_cell.angle_beta   90.00
_cell.angle_gamma   90.00
#
_symmetry.space_group_name_H-M   'P 1'
#
loop_
_entity.id
_entity.type
_entity.pdbx_description
1 polymer ?
#
loop_
_entity_poly.entity_id
_entity_poly.type
_entity_poly.pdbx_seq_one_letter_code
_entity_poly.pdbx_strand_id
1 'polypeptide(L)'
;MSAGQKSWTVRVLAGGLVGAGLAGAGYRPLFIGGFSAPPLCGALIQSCGILGAVAVTLALFFAFGAAVGVATLPFEGEGRSVLLRSGLHFLVTAGLLGAILRVCLGVAWRYLPGWLALLGAIYLVVWLGRWVGWYAEVRQLRSTLGLEAGPSPLRWRESLPYLPVLLLVNAVLPAVLALLDAPDVPVLRALLIPCLLLPLGGFFPALSLGKRQGVCLLYPAASLLIFLPASLWVYGGQRIPLFWGIALACPLAGNLVGAAWRRRKERRRP
;
A
#
# COMPACT_ATOMS: atom_id res chain seq x y z
N MET A 1 -3.04 -29.88 -24.75
CA MET A 1 -2.90 -28.92 -23.62
C MET A 1 -1.44 -28.87 -23.23
N SER A 2 -0.86 -27.67 -23.06
CA SER A 2 0.54 -27.55 -22.60
C SER A 2 0.66 -27.92 -21.12
N ALA A 3 1.85 -28.31 -20.67
CA ALA A 3 2.11 -28.66 -19.26
C ALA A 3 1.70 -27.55 -18.28
N GLY A 4 1.86 -26.28 -18.69
CA GLY A 4 1.40 -25.11 -17.94
C GLY A 4 -0.13 -25.05 -17.79
N GLN A 5 -0.89 -25.32 -18.85
CA GLN A 5 -2.36 -25.34 -18.78
C GLN A 5 -2.88 -26.43 -17.82
N LYS A 6 -2.23 -27.60 -17.81
CA LYS A 6 -2.59 -28.70 -16.90
C LYS A 6 -2.38 -28.31 -15.43
N SER A 7 -1.29 -27.61 -15.11
CA SER A 7 -1.00 -27.11 -13.75
C SER A 7 -2.04 -26.07 -13.27
N TRP A 8 -2.46 -25.17 -14.16
CA TRP A 8 -3.50 -24.17 -13.86
C TRP A 8 -4.84 -24.81 -13.52
N THR A 9 -5.31 -25.75 -14.35
CA THR A 9 -6.58 -26.43 -14.12
C THR A 9 -6.59 -27.19 -12.80
N VAL A 10 -5.50 -27.90 -12.47
CA VAL A 10 -5.40 -28.64 -11.20
C VAL A 10 -5.47 -27.70 -10.00
N ARG A 11 -4.76 -26.57 -10.03
CA ARG A 11 -4.76 -25.59 -8.93
C ARG A 11 -6.12 -24.91 -8.74
N VAL A 12 -6.78 -24.54 -9.83
CA VAL A 12 -8.14 -23.98 -9.82
C VAL A 12 -9.12 -24.98 -9.21
N LEU A 13 -9.11 -26.23 -9.67
CA LEU A 13 -10.03 -27.25 -9.18
C LEU A 13 -9.74 -27.62 -7.73
N ALA A 14 -8.48 -27.83 -7.35
CA ALA A 14 -8.11 -28.15 -5.97
C ALA A 14 -8.51 -27.02 -5.01
N GLY A 15 -8.16 -25.77 -5.35
CA GLY A 15 -8.54 -24.61 -4.55
C GLY A 15 -10.05 -24.45 -4.45
N GLY A 16 -10.76 -24.60 -5.58
CA GLY A 16 -12.22 -24.50 -5.62
C GLY A 16 -12.91 -25.58 -4.80
N LEU A 17 -12.46 -26.84 -4.89
CA LEU A 17 -12.98 -27.95 -4.10
C LEU A 17 -12.74 -27.75 -2.60
N VAL A 18 -11.57 -27.24 -2.21
CA VAL A 18 -11.30 -26.86 -0.81
C VAL A 18 -12.25 -25.75 -0.35
N GLY A 19 -12.45 -24.71 -1.18
CA GLY A 19 -13.40 -23.63 -0.88
C GLY A 19 -14.83 -24.13 -0.69
N ALA A 20 -15.33 -24.92 -1.64
CA ALA A 20 -16.66 -25.55 -1.54
C ALA A 20 -16.75 -26.49 -0.33
N GLY A 21 -15.70 -27.25 -0.05
CA GLY A 21 -15.59 -28.12 1.12
C GLY A 21 -15.68 -27.34 2.44
N LEU A 22 -15.06 -26.16 2.53
CA LEU A 22 -15.18 -25.26 3.69
C LEU A 22 -16.62 -24.78 3.87
N ALA A 23 -17.31 -24.40 2.79
CA ALA A 23 -18.73 -24.06 2.87
C ALA A 23 -19.60 -25.25 3.29
N GLY A 24 -19.28 -26.46 2.82
CA GLY A 24 -19.94 -27.71 3.23
C GLY A 24 -19.71 -28.05 4.70
N ALA A 25 -18.47 -27.94 5.18
CA ALA A 25 -18.15 -28.11 6.60
C ALA A 25 -18.86 -27.07 7.49
N GLY A 26 -19.06 -25.86 6.96
CA GLY A 26 -19.83 -24.79 7.58
C GLY A 26 -21.35 -24.86 7.36
N TYR A 27 -21.91 -25.94 6.81
CA TYR A 27 -23.32 -25.98 6.39
C TYR A 27 -24.28 -25.60 7.52
N ARG A 28 -24.08 -26.18 8.72
CA ARG A 28 -24.94 -25.91 9.87
C ARG A 28 -24.94 -24.42 10.27
N PRO A 29 -23.80 -23.78 10.60
CA PRO A 29 -23.80 -22.35 10.93
C PRO A 29 -24.22 -21.43 9.76
N LEU A 30 -23.96 -21.83 8.51
CA LEU A 30 -24.34 -21.02 7.35
C LEU A 30 -25.85 -21.02 7.10
N PHE A 31 -26.50 -22.18 7.17
CA PHE A 31 -27.86 -22.35 6.64
C PHE A 31 -28.92 -22.75 7.66
N ILE A 32 -28.52 -23.40 8.75
CA ILE A 32 -29.45 -23.86 9.80
C ILE A 32 -29.42 -22.90 11.01
N GLY A 33 -28.22 -22.41 11.36
CA GLY A 33 -27.99 -21.69 12.60
C GLY A 33 -27.92 -22.62 13.81
N GLY A 34 -28.10 -22.04 14.99
CA GLY A 34 -28.14 -22.73 16.28
C GLY A 34 -29.17 -22.10 17.21
N PHE A 35 -29.29 -22.66 18.41
CA PHE A 35 -30.34 -22.30 19.38
C PHE A 35 -30.39 -20.80 19.72
N SER A 36 -29.23 -20.12 19.70
CA SER A 36 -29.09 -18.70 20.02
C SER A 36 -28.50 -17.87 18.89
N ALA A 37 -28.30 -18.46 17.70
CA ALA A 37 -27.66 -17.79 16.58
C ALA A 37 -28.41 -18.12 15.28
N PRO A 38 -29.01 -17.13 14.59
CA PRO A 38 -29.65 -17.37 13.31
C PRO A 38 -28.62 -17.81 12.25
N PRO A 39 -29.06 -18.45 11.15
CA PRO A 39 -28.16 -18.84 10.07
C PRO A 39 -27.47 -17.61 9.48
N LEU A 40 -26.16 -17.72 9.24
CA LEU A 40 -25.36 -16.61 8.69
C LEU A 40 -25.87 -16.17 7.31
N CYS A 41 -26.41 -17.10 6.52
CA CYS A 41 -26.99 -16.84 5.20
C CYS A 41 -28.47 -16.46 5.23
N GLY A 42 -29.03 -16.07 6.39
CA GLY A 42 -30.46 -15.77 6.54
C GLY A 42 -31.02 -14.80 5.49
N ALA A 43 -30.32 -13.70 5.20
CA ALA A 43 -30.75 -12.74 4.20
C ALA A 43 -30.79 -13.32 2.76
N LEU A 44 -29.83 -14.19 2.45
CA LEU A 44 -29.77 -14.87 1.14
C LEU A 44 -30.87 -15.93 1.03
N ILE A 45 -31.11 -16.70 2.11
CA ILE A 45 -32.19 -17.68 2.19
C ILE A 45 -33.55 -17.02 2.00
N GLN A 46 -33.77 -15.84 2.59
CA GLN A 46 -35.01 -15.07 2.38
C GLN A 46 -35.18 -14.61 0.93
N SER A 47 -34.07 -14.36 0.23
CA SER A 47 -34.11 -13.82 -1.14
C SER A 47 -34.33 -14.89 -2.21
N CYS A 48 -33.75 -16.08 -2.07
CA CYS A 48 -33.78 -17.13 -3.11
C CYS A 48 -34.07 -18.54 -2.58
N GLY A 49 -34.51 -18.68 -1.34
CA GLY A 49 -34.76 -19.96 -0.69
C GLY A 49 -33.47 -20.68 -0.27
N ILE A 50 -33.63 -21.76 0.48
CA ILE A 50 -32.50 -22.51 1.05
C ILE A 50 -31.60 -23.13 -0.04
N LEU A 51 -32.20 -23.73 -1.06
CA LEU A 51 -31.45 -24.37 -2.16
C LEU A 51 -30.69 -23.33 -2.99
N GLY A 52 -31.31 -22.18 -3.27
CA GLY A 52 -30.65 -21.07 -3.96
C GLY A 52 -29.49 -20.51 -3.15
N ALA A 53 -29.68 -20.31 -1.84
CA ALA A 53 -28.64 -19.81 -0.94
C ALA A 53 -27.44 -20.76 -0.84
N VAL A 54 -27.70 -22.07 -0.80
CA VAL A 54 -26.65 -23.11 -0.81
C VAL A 54 -25.89 -23.07 -2.13
N ALA A 55 -26.58 -23.04 -3.27
CA ALA A 55 -25.94 -23.01 -4.58
C ALA A 55 -25.05 -21.77 -4.77
N VAL A 56 -25.57 -20.58 -4.44
CA VAL A 56 -24.82 -19.32 -4.53
C VAL A 56 -23.60 -19.33 -3.62
N THR A 57 -23.76 -19.78 -2.37
CA THR A 57 -22.65 -19.85 -1.40
C THR A 57 -21.58 -20.83 -1.86
N LEU A 58 -21.96 -22.03 -2.31
CA LEU A 58 -21.00 -23.00 -2.85
C LEU A 58 -20.26 -22.44 -4.07
N ALA A 59 -20.96 -21.77 -4.99
CA ALA A 59 -20.35 -21.17 -6.17
C ALA A 59 -19.33 -20.07 -5.79
N LEU A 60 -19.70 -19.18 -4.86
CA LEU A 60 -18.82 -18.10 -4.40
C LEU A 60 -17.60 -18.63 -3.63
N PHE A 61 -17.80 -19.60 -2.74
CA PHE A 61 -16.70 -20.22 -2.01
C PHE A 61 -15.79 -21.06 -2.92
N PHE A 62 -16.35 -21.74 -3.93
CA PHE A 62 -15.56 -22.40 -4.96
C PHE A 62 -14.74 -21.39 -5.76
N ALA A 63 -15.35 -20.30 -6.23
CA ALA A 63 -14.64 -19.27 -6.99
C ALA A 63 -13.54 -18.60 -6.16
N PHE A 64 -13.81 -18.31 -4.88
CA PHE A 64 -12.83 -17.76 -3.96
C PHE A 64 -11.69 -18.74 -3.68
N GLY A 65 -12.01 -20.01 -3.42
CA GLY A 65 -11.03 -21.08 -3.25
C GLY A 65 -10.17 -21.28 -4.50
N ALA A 66 -10.76 -21.22 -5.69
CA ALA A 66 -10.04 -21.27 -6.96
C ALA A 66 -9.08 -20.09 -7.12
N ALA A 67 -9.51 -18.87 -6.77
CA ALA A 67 -8.65 -17.69 -6.76
C ALA A 67 -7.47 -17.87 -5.79
N VAL A 68 -7.70 -18.40 -4.59
CA VAL A 68 -6.63 -18.72 -3.63
C VAL A 68 -5.70 -19.82 -4.17
N GLY A 69 -6.23 -20.87 -4.80
CA GLY A 69 -5.45 -21.98 -5.35
C GLY A 69 -4.46 -21.56 -6.44
N VAL A 70 -4.77 -20.50 -7.18
CA VAL A 70 -3.86 -19.92 -8.18
C VAL A 70 -3.01 -18.77 -7.65
N ALA A 71 -3.09 -18.42 -6.36
CA ALA A 71 -2.52 -17.18 -5.84
C ALA A 71 -1.00 -17.03 -6.02
N THR A 72 -0.24 -18.10 -6.25
CA THR A 72 1.21 -18.00 -6.50
C THR A 72 1.56 -17.70 -7.96
N LEU A 73 0.67 -17.98 -8.91
CA LEU A 73 0.91 -17.82 -10.36
C LEU A 73 0.98 -16.34 -10.82
N PRO A 74 0.15 -15.40 -10.29
CA PRO A 74 0.20 -13.99 -10.67
C PRO A 74 1.52 -13.29 -10.34
N PHE A 75 2.33 -13.86 -9.45
CA PHE A 75 3.61 -13.30 -8.99
C PHE A 75 4.82 -13.83 -9.79
N GLU A 76 4.58 -14.64 -10.81
CA GLU A 76 5.59 -15.18 -11.72
C GLU A 76 5.71 -14.34 -13.00
N GLY A 77 6.93 -14.25 -13.53
CA GLY A 77 7.25 -13.53 -14.76
C GLY A 77 7.99 -12.22 -14.52
N GLU A 78 7.97 -11.34 -15.53
CA GLU A 78 8.84 -10.16 -15.58
C GLU A 78 8.06 -8.85 -15.69
N GLY A 79 8.60 -7.82 -15.02
CA GLY A 79 8.25 -6.41 -15.22
C GLY A 79 6.77 -6.08 -15.03
N ARG A 80 6.19 -5.34 -15.99
CA ARG A 80 4.82 -4.81 -15.93
C ARG A 80 3.76 -5.91 -15.89
N SER A 81 4.04 -7.07 -16.47
CA SER A 81 3.09 -8.18 -16.54
C SER A 81 2.74 -8.70 -15.14
N VAL A 82 3.71 -8.74 -14.24
CA VAL A 82 3.53 -9.18 -12.85
C VAL A 82 2.62 -8.23 -12.10
N LEU A 83 2.85 -6.91 -12.22
CA LEU A 83 2.00 -5.89 -11.59
C LEU A 83 0.53 -6.00 -12.04
N LEU A 84 0.30 -6.18 -13.34
CA LEU A 84 -1.04 -6.31 -13.90
C LEU A 84 -1.72 -7.59 -13.45
N ARG A 85 -1.01 -8.73 -13.48
CA ARG A 85 -1.56 -10.03 -13.07
C ARG A 85 -1.85 -10.07 -11.57
N SER A 86 -0.92 -9.64 -10.72
CA SER A 86 -1.12 -9.59 -9.27
C SER A 86 -2.21 -8.59 -8.88
N GLY A 87 -2.29 -7.45 -9.59
CA GLY A 87 -3.35 -6.46 -9.40
C GLY A 87 -4.72 -6.99 -9.79
N LEU A 88 -4.84 -7.64 -10.96
CA LEU A 88 -6.09 -8.28 -11.39
C LEU A 88 -6.51 -9.38 -10.42
N HIS A 89 -5.58 -10.22 -10.00
CA HIS A 89 -5.84 -11.30 -9.06
C HIS A 89 -6.30 -10.76 -7.68
N PHE A 90 -5.69 -9.67 -7.21
CA PHE A 90 -6.16 -8.96 -6.02
C PHE A 90 -7.60 -8.45 -6.19
N LEU A 91 -7.92 -7.77 -7.31
CA LEU A 91 -9.26 -7.24 -7.56
C LEU A 91 -10.33 -8.34 -7.63
N VAL A 92 -10.02 -9.46 -8.29
CA VAL A 92 -10.91 -10.63 -8.35
C VAL A 92 -11.12 -11.21 -6.95
N THR A 93 -10.04 -11.41 -6.19
CA THR A 93 -10.11 -11.97 -4.83
C THR A 93 -10.87 -11.04 -3.89
N ALA A 94 -10.66 -9.73 -3.99
CA ALA A 94 -11.37 -8.72 -3.23
C ALA A 94 -12.87 -8.67 -3.58
N GLY A 95 -13.20 -8.77 -4.86
CA GLY A 95 -14.59 -8.85 -5.32
C GLY A 95 -15.30 -10.11 -4.81
N LEU A 96 -14.63 -11.27 -4.86
CA LEU A 96 -15.16 -12.53 -4.35
C LEU A 96 -15.33 -12.53 -2.82
N LEU A 97 -14.32 -12.06 -2.08
CA LEU A 97 -14.43 -11.88 -0.64
C LEU A 97 -15.56 -10.91 -0.29
N GLY A 98 -15.65 -9.80 -1.02
CA GLY A 98 -16.70 -8.80 -0.85
C GLY A 98 -18.09 -9.38 -1.10
N ALA A 99 -18.25 -10.18 -2.15
CA ALA A 99 -19.50 -10.88 -2.46
C ALA A 99 -19.86 -11.90 -1.36
N ILE A 100 -18.91 -12.70 -0.87
CA ILE A 100 -19.15 -13.63 0.24
C ILE A 100 -19.61 -12.86 1.49
N LEU A 101 -18.90 -11.80 1.88
CA LEU A 101 -19.25 -11.01 3.06
C LEU A 101 -20.62 -10.34 2.90
N ARG A 102 -20.91 -9.77 1.74
CA ARG A 102 -22.13 -8.96 1.53
C ARG A 102 -23.35 -9.78 1.17
N VAL A 103 -23.22 -10.76 0.28
CA VAL A 103 -24.31 -11.57 -0.27
C VAL A 103 -24.56 -12.79 0.59
N CYS A 104 -23.52 -13.55 0.96
CA CYS A 104 -23.70 -14.74 1.79
C CYS A 104 -23.86 -14.39 3.27
N LEU A 105 -23.03 -13.50 3.82
CA LEU A 105 -22.96 -13.29 5.27
C LEU A 105 -23.68 -12.03 5.77
N GLY A 106 -24.29 -11.25 4.86
CA GLY A 106 -25.07 -10.06 5.21
C GLY A 106 -24.27 -8.95 5.91
N VAL A 107 -22.94 -8.94 5.77
CA VAL A 107 -22.07 -7.93 6.40
C VAL A 107 -22.44 -6.54 5.89
N ALA A 108 -22.65 -5.61 6.83
CA ALA A 108 -23.00 -4.24 6.49
C ALA A 108 -21.86 -3.55 5.73
N TRP A 109 -22.22 -2.71 4.74
CA TRP A 109 -21.27 -1.98 3.88
C TRP A 109 -20.17 -1.24 4.63
N ARG A 110 -20.48 -0.68 5.82
CA ARG A 110 -19.50 0.03 6.65
C ARG A 110 -18.34 -0.83 7.15
N TYR A 111 -18.51 -2.14 7.28
CA TYR A 111 -17.46 -3.05 7.76
C TYR A 111 -16.64 -3.67 6.61
N LEU A 112 -17.16 -3.61 5.38
CA LEU A 112 -16.50 -4.18 4.20
C LEU A 112 -15.09 -3.61 3.97
N PRO A 113 -14.83 -2.29 4.10
CA PRO A 113 -13.49 -1.74 3.93
C PRO A 113 -12.45 -2.34 4.89
N GLY A 114 -12.84 -2.69 6.12
CA GLY A 114 -11.92 -3.29 7.09
C GLY A 114 -11.43 -4.67 6.66
N TRP A 115 -12.34 -5.52 6.18
CA TRP A 115 -11.99 -6.84 5.66
C TRP A 115 -11.16 -6.76 4.37
N LEU A 116 -11.50 -5.84 3.46
CA LEU A 116 -10.74 -5.61 2.24
C LEU A 116 -9.35 -5.03 2.53
N ALA A 117 -9.23 -4.18 3.55
CA ALA A 117 -7.94 -3.67 4.02
C ALA A 117 -7.07 -4.80 4.59
N LEU A 118 -7.66 -5.72 5.36
CA LEU A 118 -6.94 -6.90 5.87
C LEU A 118 -6.45 -7.79 4.72
N LEU A 119 -7.29 -8.07 3.72
CA LEU A 119 -6.89 -8.78 2.51
C LEU A 119 -5.75 -8.05 1.79
N GLY A 120 -5.88 -6.72 1.63
CA GLY A 120 -4.84 -5.88 1.05
C GLY A 120 -3.52 -5.95 1.79
N ALA A 121 -3.55 -5.98 3.13
CA ALA A 121 -2.35 -6.14 3.96
C ALA A 121 -1.68 -7.50 3.73
N ILE A 122 -2.45 -8.59 3.65
CA ILE A 122 -1.91 -9.93 3.33
C ILE A 122 -1.24 -9.93 1.96
N TYR A 123 -1.90 -9.37 0.93
CA TYR A 123 -1.32 -9.23 -0.41
C TYR A 123 -0.05 -8.39 -0.40
N LEU A 124 -0.04 -7.30 0.35
CA LEU A 124 1.13 -6.45 0.49
C LEU A 124 2.29 -7.21 1.10
N VAL A 125 2.07 -8.03 2.14
CA VAL A 125 3.12 -8.86 2.74
C VAL A 125 3.70 -9.84 1.72
N VAL A 126 2.85 -10.57 0.98
CA VAL A 126 3.30 -11.50 -0.07
C VAL A 126 4.10 -10.78 -1.15
N TRP A 127 3.60 -9.62 -1.60
CA TRP A 127 4.25 -8.81 -2.62
C TRP A 127 5.60 -8.28 -2.15
N LEU A 128 5.69 -7.80 -0.90
CA LEU A 128 6.95 -7.34 -0.31
C LEU A 128 7.96 -8.47 -0.16
N GLY A 129 7.53 -9.66 0.30
CA GLY A 129 8.40 -10.83 0.36
C GLY A 129 8.99 -11.19 -1.00
N ARG A 130 8.17 -11.16 -2.06
CA ARG A 130 8.63 -11.41 -3.43
C ARG A 130 9.59 -10.31 -3.92
N TRP A 131 9.27 -9.06 -3.64
CA TRP A 131 10.12 -7.92 -3.99
C TRP A 131 11.50 -7.98 -3.33
N VAL A 132 11.59 -8.40 -2.06
CA VAL A 132 12.88 -8.62 -1.37
C VAL A 132 13.70 -9.68 -2.10
N GLY A 133 13.08 -10.78 -2.54
CA GLY A 133 13.72 -11.83 -3.33
C GLY A 133 14.30 -11.29 -4.65
N TRP A 134 13.50 -10.58 -5.45
CA TRP A 134 13.98 -9.96 -6.69
C TRP A 134 15.12 -8.97 -6.47
N TYR A 135 15.05 -8.18 -5.41
CA TYR A 135 16.11 -7.24 -5.08
C TYR A 135 17.43 -7.98 -4.75
N ALA A 136 17.36 -9.09 -4.01
CA ALA A 136 18.52 -9.92 -3.70
C ALA A 136 19.12 -10.56 -4.97
N GLU A 137 18.28 -11.09 -5.86
CA GLU A 137 18.69 -11.65 -7.16
C GLU A 137 19.40 -10.60 -8.03
N VAL A 138 18.84 -9.40 -8.16
CA VAL A 138 19.46 -8.30 -8.92
C VAL A 138 20.80 -7.90 -8.32
N ARG A 139 20.89 -7.83 -6.98
CA ARG A 139 22.16 -7.52 -6.30
C ARG A 139 23.20 -8.60 -6.55
N GLN A 140 22.81 -9.88 -6.50
CA GLN A 140 23.68 -11.00 -6.79
C GLN A 140 24.18 -10.95 -8.24
N LEU A 141 23.28 -10.77 -9.21
CA LEU A 141 23.64 -10.63 -10.63
C LEU A 141 24.64 -9.49 -10.86
N ARG A 142 24.42 -8.32 -10.25
CA ARG A 142 25.37 -7.20 -10.33
C ARG A 142 26.74 -7.57 -9.76
N SER A 143 26.77 -8.25 -8.61
CA SER A 143 28.03 -8.69 -8.01
C SER A 143 28.79 -9.70 -8.88
N THR A 144 28.08 -10.66 -9.49
CA THR A 144 28.66 -11.65 -10.40
C THR A 144 29.21 -11.00 -11.67
N LEU A 145 28.57 -9.92 -12.15
CA LEU A 145 29.02 -9.14 -13.29
C LEU A 145 30.09 -8.09 -12.95
N GLY A 146 30.58 -8.04 -11.70
CA GLY A 146 31.55 -7.04 -11.26
C GLY A 146 31.01 -5.60 -11.26
N LEU A 147 29.69 -5.43 -11.32
CA LEU A 147 29.03 -4.12 -11.32
C LEU A 147 28.90 -3.59 -9.89
N GLU A 148 29.02 -2.26 -9.74
CA GLU A 148 28.77 -1.60 -8.47
C GLU A 148 27.39 -1.95 -7.90
N ALA A 149 27.26 -1.91 -6.57
CA ALA A 149 25.98 -2.16 -5.92
C ALA A 149 24.88 -1.24 -6.48
N GLY A 150 23.71 -1.82 -6.78
CA GLY A 150 22.56 -1.04 -7.21
C GLY A 150 22.04 -0.11 -6.10
N PRO A 151 21.18 0.87 -6.45
CA PRO A 151 20.58 1.79 -5.47
C PRO A 151 19.85 1.02 -4.38
N SER A 152 19.91 1.51 -3.15
CA SER A 152 19.31 0.82 -2.00
C SER A 152 17.79 0.69 -2.15
N PRO A 153 17.14 -0.34 -1.55
CA PRO A 153 15.76 -0.70 -1.87
C PRO A 153 14.75 0.44 -1.64
N LEU A 154 14.96 1.20 -0.55
CA LEU A 154 14.19 2.39 -0.18
C LEU A 154 14.94 3.70 -0.44
N ARG A 155 16.09 3.61 -1.13
CA ARG A 155 17.02 4.72 -1.34
C ARG A 155 17.41 5.46 -0.05
N TRP A 156 17.53 4.71 1.04
CA TRP A 156 17.77 5.28 2.37
C TRP A 156 19.19 5.81 2.49
N ARG A 157 20.18 5.11 1.91
CA ARG A 157 21.58 5.57 1.86
C ARG A 157 21.72 6.84 1.05
N GLU A 158 20.92 6.97 0.01
CA GLU A 158 20.87 8.11 -0.90
C GLU A 158 20.12 9.30 -0.28
N SER A 159 19.18 9.05 0.62
CA SER A 159 18.45 10.07 1.37
C SER A 159 19.20 10.53 2.61
N LEU A 160 20.08 9.69 3.17
CA LEU A 160 20.85 9.94 4.40
C LEU A 160 21.65 11.26 4.39
N PRO A 161 22.35 11.65 3.30
CA PRO A 161 23.05 12.94 3.23
C PRO A 161 22.14 14.16 3.34
N TYR A 162 20.84 13.99 3.11
CA TYR A 162 19.86 15.07 3.21
C TYR A 162 19.18 15.13 4.59
N LEU A 163 19.48 14.20 5.52
CA LEU A 163 18.95 14.22 6.89
C LEU A 163 19.28 15.52 7.65
N PRO A 164 20.51 16.08 7.60
CA PRO A 164 20.81 17.33 8.28
C PRO A 164 19.91 18.48 7.79
N VAL A 165 19.65 18.55 6.48
CA VAL A 165 18.75 19.55 5.89
C VAL A 165 17.31 19.32 6.35
N LEU A 166 16.85 18.06 6.40
CA LEU A 166 15.53 17.73 6.93
C LEU A 166 15.37 18.14 8.39
N LEU A 167 16.35 17.83 9.24
CA LEU A 167 16.35 18.23 10.66
C LEU A 167 16.37 19.74 10.82
N LEU A 168 17.19 20.43 10.01
CA LEU A 168 17.27 21.89 10.03
C LEU A 168 15.94 22.53 9.66
N VAL A 169 15.33 22.14 8.53
CA VAL A 169 14.10 22.73 7.99
C VAL A 169 12.85 22.34 8.79
N ASN A 170 12.75 21.09 9.24
CA ASN A 170 11.53 20.56 9.84
C ASN A 170 11.56 20.57 11.38
N ALA A 171 12.69 20.79 12.04
CA ALA A 171 12.78 20.81 13.50
C ALA A 171 13.51 22.04 14.06
N VAL A 172 14.77 22.26 13.67
CA VAL A 172 15.61 23.30 14.27
C VAL A 172 15.11 24.70 13.93
N LEU A 173 14.92 25.02 12.65
CA LEU A 173 14.42 26.34 12.23
C LEU A 173 13.00 26.61 12.76
N PRO A 174 12.03 25.68 12.69
CA PRO A 174 10.73 25.87 13.32
C PRO A 174 10.83 26.18 14.82
N ALA A 175 11.69 25.48 15.56
CA ALA A 175 11.88 25.71 16.98
C ALA A 175 12.50 27.09 17.26
N VAL A 176 13.56 27.47 16.53
CA VAL A 176 14.19 28.79 16.66
C VAL A 176 13.21 29.90 16.30
N LEU A 177 12.46 29.77 15.22
CA LEU A 177 11.45 30.74 14.81
C LEU A 177 10.33 30.88 15.85
N ALA A 178 9.93 29.78 16.49
CA ALA A 178 8.94 29.81 17.57
C ALA A 178 9.45 30.57 18.81
N LEU A 179 10.75 30.43 19.13
CA LEU A 179 11.38 31.15 20.25
C LEU A 179 11.53 32.65 19.97
N LEU A 180 11.65 33.03 18.70
CA LEU A 180 11.78 34.43 18.27
C LEU A 180 10.43 35.10 18.01
N ASP A 181 9.32 34.35 18.06
CA ASP A 181 8.02 34.86 17.69
C ASP A 181 7.45 35.76 18.78
N ALA A 182 6.83 36.88 18.39
CA ALA A 182 6.21 37.77 19.36
C ALA A 182 5.04 37.03 20.07
N PRO A 183 4.80 37.30 21.37
CA PRO A 183 3.69 36.70 22.11
C PRO A 183 2.33 37.03 21.50
N ASP A 184 2.19 38.24 20.97
CA ASP A 184 0.89 38.82 20.60
C ASP A 184 0.52 38.53 19.14
N VAL A 185 1.51 38.47 18.24
CA VAL A 185 1.29 38.21 16.81
C VAL A 185 2.29 37.16 16.32
N PRO A 186 1.85 35.89 16.19
CA PRO A 186 2.72 34.77 15.89
C PRO A 186 3.10 34.68 14.39
N VAL A 187 3.68 35.74 13.82
CA VAL A 187 3.96 35.85 12.38
C VAL A 187 4.92 34.76 11.92
N LEU A 188 5.96 34.46 12.70
CA LEU A 188 6.97 33.48 12.30
C LEU A 188 6.38 32.08 12.25
N ARG A 189 5.65 31.67 13.30
CA ARG A 189 5.08 30.32 13.38
C ARG A 189 3.83 30.16 12.52
N ALA A 190 2.99 31.19 12.37
CA ALA A 190 1.72 31.11 11.66
C ALA A 190 1.84 31.37 10.15
N LEU A 191 2.84 32.14 9.70
CA LEU A 191 3.00 32.51 8.29
C LEU A 191 4.32 31.99 7.70
N LEU A 192 5.46 32.32 8.33
CA LEU A 192 6.77 32.02 7.73
C LEU A 192 7.04 30.51 7.63
N ILE A 193 6.78 29.76 8.72
CA ILE A 193 6.97 28.30 8.74
C ILE A 193 6.13 27.62 7.64
N PRO A 194 4.79 27.76 7.60
CA PRO A 194 3.96 27.01 6.65
C PRO A 194 4.00 27.55 5.22
N CYS A 195 4.20 28.85 5.00
CA CYS A 195 4.12 29.43 3.67
C CYS A 195 5.47 29.52 2.94
N LEU A 196 6.59 29.57 3.67
CA LEU A 196 7.92 29.72 3.07
C LEU A 196 8.87 28.59 3.44
N LEU A 197 9.07 28.34 4.74
CA LEU A 197 10.08 27.39 5.20
C LEU A 197 9.76 25.96 4.76
N LEU A 198 8.56 25.44 5.06
CA LEU A 198 8.18 24.08 4.69
C LEU A 198 8.04 23.91 3.17
N PRO A 199 7.41 24.84 2.41
CA PRO A 199 7.28 24.68 0.97
C PRO A 199 8.63 24.70 0.26
N LEU A 200 9.47 25.71 0.50
CA LEU A 200 10.74 25.87 -0.22
C LEU A 200 11.81 24.93 0.34
N GLY A 201 11.93 24.87 1.66
CA GLY A 201 12.90 24.03 2.36
C GLY A 201 12.63 22.54 2.19
N GLY A 202 11.38 22.13 2.00
CA GLY A 202 11.04 20.75 1.62
C GLY A 202 11.25 20.48 0.12
N PHE A 203 10.83 21.40 -0.75
CA PHE A 203 10.81 21.18 -2.20
C PHE A 203 12.20 21.12 -2.83
N PHE A 204 13.10 22.09 -2.57
CA PHE A 204 14.38 22.19 -3.30
C PHE A 204 15.36 21.06 -2.98
N PRO A 205 15.57 20.66 -1.72
CA PRO A 205 16.43 19.52 -1.42
C PRO A 205 15.86 18.23 -2.01
N ALA A 206 14.53 18.05 -1.96
CA ALA A 206 13.86 16.92 -2.59
C ALA A 206 14.01 16.91 -4.12
N LEU A 207 13.93 18.08 -4.76
CA LEU A 207 14.17 18.27 -6.19
C LEU A 207 15.60 17.88 -6.57
N SER A 208 16.59 18.33 -5.79
CA SER A 208 18.00 17.97 -5.96
C SER A 208 18.19 16.45 -5.84
N LEU A 209 17.62 15.83 -4.80
CA LEU A 209 17.65 14.39 -4.60
C LEU A 209 16.97 13.66 -5.77
N GLY A 210 15.82 14.14 -6.23
CA GLY A 210 15.08 13.60 -7.37
C GLY A 210 15.88 13.63 -8.66
N LYS A 211 16.60 14.73 -8.94
CA LYS A 211 17.45 14.88 -10.12
C LYS A 211 18.64 13.92 -10.11
N ARG A 212 19.22 13.64 -8.93
CA ARG A 212 20.41 12.79 -8.78
C ARG A 212 20.06 11.31 -8.71
N GLN A 213 19.07 10.98 -7.88
CA GLN A 213 18.79 9.62 -7.48
C GLN A 213 17.47 9.11 -8.08
N GLY A 214 16.53 9.97 -8.44
CA GLY A 214 15.20 9.57 -8.92
C GLY A 214 14.19 9.55 -7.78
N VAL A 215 13.16 8.71 -7.89
CA VAL A 215 12.07 8.68 -6.90
C VAL A 215 12.56 8.10 -5.57
N CYS A 216 12.59 8.93 -4.52
CA CYS A 216 13.03 8.62 -3.15
C CYS A 216 11.90 8.94 -2.15
N LEU A 217 10.94 8.03 -1.99
CA LEU A 217 9.76 8.27 -1.14
C LEU A 217 10.06 8.31 0.37
N LEU A 218 11.23 7.79 0.78
CA LEU A 218 11.66 7.89 2.18
C LEU A 218 11.92 9.34 2.59
N TYR A 219 12.34 10.21 1.65
CA TYR A 219 12.65 11.60 1.96
C TYR A 219 11.40 12.42 2.37
N PRO A 220 10.29 12.42 1.59
CA PRO A 220 9.04 13.04 2.03
C PRO A 220 8.47 12.44 3.32
N ALA A 221 8.57 11.11 3.49
CA ALA A 221 8.11 10.45 4.71
C ALA A 221 8.93 10.89 5.94
N ALA A 222 10.26 10.94 5.83
CA ALA A 222 11.14 11.43 6.88
C ALA A 222 10.88 12.91 7.19
N SER A 223 10.60 13.73 6.18
CA SER A 223 10.21 15.14 6.38
C SER A 223 8.99 15.27 7.29
N LEU A 224 7.92 14.53 7.00
CA LEU A 224 6.73 14.51 7.85
C LEU A 224 7.02 13.95 9.25
N LEU A 225 7.75 12.84 9.34
CA LEU A 225 8.08 12.20 10.62
C LEU A 225 8.90 13.09 11.54
N ILE A 226 9.81 13.90 11.00
CA ILE A 226 10.59 14.88 11.76
C ILE A 226 9.73 16.08 12.13
N PHE A 227 8.90 16.57 11.20
CA PHE A 227 8.05 17.73 11.44
C PHE A 227 6.94 17.46 12.46
N LEU A 228 6.39 16.24 12.53
CA LEU A 228 5.31 15.89 13.46
C LEU A 228 5.63 16.25 14.92
N PRO A 229 6.68 15.70 15.55
CA PRO A 229 7.02 16.05 16.94
C PRO A 229 7.44 17.52 17.09
N ALA A 230 8.18 18.08 16.14
CA ALA A 230 8.59 19.48 16.18
C ALA A 230 7.39 20.44 16.14
N SER A 231 6.40 20.14 15.28
CA SER A 231 5.18 20.93 15.15
C SER A 231 4.34 20.89 16.44
N LEU A 232 4.24 19.75 17.10
CA LEU A 232 3.55 19.65 18.38
C LEU A 232 4.23 20.51 19.45
N TRP A 233 5.56 20.62 19.43
CA TRP A 233 6.26 21.52 20.34
C TRP A 233 6.04 23.00 19.98
N VAL A 234 6.25 23.37 18.71
CA VAL A 234 6.13 24.75 18.19
C VAL A 234 4.72 25.32 18.38
N TYR A 235 3.68 24.50 18.22
CA TYR A 235 2.28 24.91 18.28
C TYR A 235 1.58 24.47 19.58
N GLY A 236 2.33 24.21 20.66
CA GLY A 236 1.76 23.97 21.99
C GLY A 236 0.80 22.78 22.06
N GLY A 237 1.11 21.69 21.35
CA GLY A 237 0.32 20.47 21.26
C GLY A 237 -0.83 20.53 20.24
N GLN A 238 -1.06 21.68 19.60
CA GLN A 238 -2.09 21.81 18.58
C GLN A 238 -1.75 21.00 17.34
N ARG A 239 -2.76 20.27 16.84
CA ARG A 239 -2.64 19.48 15.62
C ARG A 239 -3.11 20.35 14.47
N ILE A 240 -2.19 20.66 13.55
CA ILE A 240 -2.49 21.46 12.36
C ILE A 240 -2.25 20.59 11.12
N PRO A 241 -3.27 19.81 10.68
CA PRO A 241 -3.11 18.86 9.57
C PRO A 241 -2.65 19.50 8.27
N LEU A 242 -3.00 20.77 8.04
CA LEU A 242 -2.54 21.52 6.88
C LEU A 242 -1.00 21.58 6.81
N PHE A 243 -0.34 21.86 7.93
CA PHE A 243 1.12 22.01 7.97
C PHE A 243 1.82 20.65 7.80
N TRP A 244 1.24 19.60 8.36
CA TRP A 244 1.67 18.23 8.10
C TRP A 244 1.52 17.86 6.62
N GLY A 245 0.41 18.28 6.00
CA GLY A 245 0.18 18.14 4.57
C GLY A 245 1.27 18.83 3.74
N ILE A 246 1.64 20.06 4.08
CA ILE A 246 2.71 20.81 3.40
C ILE A 246 4.07 20.11 3.58
N ALA A 247 4.41 19.70 4.80
CA ALA A 247 5.64 19.00 5.14
C ALA A 247 5.79 17.64 4.42
N LEU A 248 4.71 17.05 3.92
CA LEU A 248 4.73 15.86 3.07
C LEU A 248 4.67 16.20 1.58
N ALA A 249 3.74 17.06 1.17
CA ALA A 249 3.38 17.30 -0.22
C ALA A 249 4.47 18.07 -0.97
N CYS A 250 5.08 19.09 -0.36
CA CYS A 250 6.15 19.87 -0.99
C CYS A 250 7.42 19.05 -1.28
N PRO A 251 7.98 18.28 -0.32
CA PRO A 251 9.10 17.39 -0.64
C PRO A 251 8.71 16.26 -1.59
N LEU A 252 7.48 15.73 -1.52
CA LEU A 252 7.00 14.75 -2.50
C LEU A 252 6.98 15.33 -3.92
N ALA A 253 6.41 16.52 -4.10
CA ALA A 253 6.37 17.22 -5.38
C ALA A 253 7.79 17.50 -5.89
N GLY A 254 8.68 18.03 -5.04
CA GLY A 254 10.07 18.27 -5.39
C GLY A 254 10.76 17.00 -5.90
N ASN A 255 10.66 15.90 -5.16
CA ASN A 255 11.27 14.63 -5.54
C ASN A 255 10.74 14.08 -6.88
N LEU A 256 9.42 14.12 -7.08
CA LEU A 256 8.79 13.66 -8.32
C LEU A 256 9.18 14.52 -9.53
N VAL A 257 9.19 15.85 -9.38
CA VAL A 257 9.64 16.78 -10.43
C VAL A 257 11.10 16.52 -10.79
N GLY A 258 11.95 16.32 -9.78
CA GLY A 258 13.38 16.03 -10.00
C GLY A 258 13.59 14.70 -10.74
N ALA A 259 12.84 13.67 -10.35
CA ALA A 259 12.89 12.37 -11.01
C ALA A 259 12.37 12.42 -12.45
N ALA A 260 11.30 13.18 -12.71
CA ALA A 260 10.78 13.40 -14.06
C ALA A 260 11.79 14.13 -14.94
N TRP A 261 12.48 15.14 -14.41
CA TRP A 261 13.57 15.83 -15.10
C TRP A 261 14.68 14.86 -15.48
N ARG A 262 15.14 14.04 -14.53
CA ARG A 262 16.19 13.04 -14.77
C ARG A 262 15.82 12.11 -15.92
N ARG A 263 14.61 11.54 -15.90
CA ARG A 263 14.10 10.66 -16.97
C ARG A 263 14.06 11.33 -18.33
N ARG A 264 13.64 12.60 -18.40
CA ARG A 264 13.65 13.38 -19.65
C ARG A 264 15.07 13.57 -20.19
N LYS A 265 16.05 13.84 -19.32
CA LYS A 265 17.46 14.01 -19.70
C LYS A 265 18.06 12.69 -20.19
N GLU A 266 17.77 11.58 -19.52
CA GLU A 266 18.23 10.24 -19.93
C GLU A 266 17.66 9.83 -21.29
N ARG A 267 16.39 10.12 -21.57
CA ARG A 267 15.76 9.85 -22.89
C ARG A 267 16.29 10.70 -24.05
N ARG A 268 16.95 11.81 -23.75
CA ARG A 268 17.55 12.72 -24.75
C ARG A 268 19.02 12.43 -25.02
N ARG A 269 19.64 11.50 -24.28
CA ARG A 269 21.00 11.05 -24.56
C ARG A 269 20.93 10.03 -25.71
N PRO A 270 21.60 10.27 -26.84
CA PRO A 270 21.66 9.33 -27.96
C PRO A 270 22.36 8.03 -27.55
#